data_AF-A0A9N9CAS7-F1
#
_entry.id   AF-A0A9N9CAS7-F1
#
_cell.length_a   1.000
_cell.length_b   1.000
_cell.length_c   1.000
_cell.angle_alpha   90.00
_cell.angle_beta   90.00
_cell.angle_gamma   90.00
#
_symmetry.space_group_name_H-M   'P 1'
#
loop_
_entity.id
_entity.type
_entity.pdbx_description
1 polymer ?
#
loop_
_entity_poly.entity_id
_entity_poly.type
_entity_poly.pdbx_seq_one_letter_code
_entity_poly.pdbx_strand_id
1 'polypeptide(L)'
;MSEDIRNILLIGRTGQGKSSLANTIVNDEKCFEEGGEFNEIFKESDKSLSQTKKIQEEIFNIDRKVNGKVESVKYRIIDTVGIGDTSLSQRTVLVEIAKGCKK
;
A
#
# COMPACT_ATOMS: atom_id res chain seq x y z
N MET A 1 10.88 17.62 -16.31
CA MET A 1 10.13 16.37 -16.58
C MET A 1 9.67 15.88 -15.23
N SER A 2 8.37 15.70 -15.01
CA SER A 2 7.89 15.08 -13.78
C SER A 2 8.43 13.64 -13.73
N GLU A 3 9.05 13.23 -12.63
CA GLU A 3 9.32 11.81 -12.40
C GLU A 3 8.00 11.03 -12.53
N ASP A 4 7.98 10.04 -13.43
CA ASP A 4 6.81 9.19 -13.64
C ASP A 4 6.73 8.17 -12.49
N ILE A 5 5.73 8.33 -11.63
CA ILE A 5 5.49 7.45 -10.48
C ILE A 5 4.39 6.46 -10.86
N ARG A 6 4.69 5.17 -10.75
CA ARG A 6 3.70 4.11 -10.99
C ARG A 6 2.90 3.84 -9.73
N ASN A 7 1.63 4.20 -9.75
CA ASN A 7 0.72 4.01 -8.62
C ASN A 7 0.15 2.57 -8.58
N ILE A 8 0.16 1.96 -7.40
CA ILE A 8 -0.48 0.68 -7.06
C ILE A 8 -1.54 0.99 -6.01
N LEU A 9 -2.83 0.87 -6.37
CA LEU A 9 -3.95 1.10 -5.46
C LEU A 9 -4.49 -0.22 -4.94
N LEU A 10 -4.43 -0.45 -3.63
CA LEU A 10 -5.00 -1.64 -3.00
C LEU A 10 -6.46 -1.42 -2.64
N ILE A 11 -7.36 -2.21 -3.23
CA ILE A 11 -8.80 -2.20 -2.97
C ILE A 11 -9.28 -3.58 -2.56
N GLY A 12 -10.32 -3.64 -1.74
CA GLY A 12 -10.87 -4.91 -1.26
C GLY A 12 -11.64 -4.74 0.04
N ARG A 13 -12.25 -5.82 0.52
CA ARG A 13 -13.02 -5.80 1.77
C ARG A 13 -12.14 -5.54 2.99
N THR A 14 -12.73 -5.04 4.07
CA THR A 14 -12.05 -4.93 5.37
C THR A 14 -11.64 -6.31 5.88
N GLY A 15 -10.46 -6.41 6.50
CA GLY A 15 -9.94 -7.67 7.07
C GLY A 15 -9.35 -8.68 6.07
N GLN A 16 -9.17 -8.32 4.80
CA GLN A 16 -8.62 -9.20 3.76
C GLN A 16 -7.11 -9.01 3.50
N GLY A 17 -6.36 -8.44 4.46
CA GLY A 17 -4.90 -8.39 4.38
C GLY A 17 -4.30 -7.41 3.38
N LYS A 18 -5.01 -6.33 2.98
CA LYS A 18 -4.47 -5.30 2.09
C LYS A 18 -3.20 -4.65 2.66
N SER A 19 -3.26 -4.20 3.91
CA SER A 19 -2.13 -3.57 4.61
C SER A 19 -0.98 -4.57 4.82
N SER A 20 -1.29 -5.83 5.13
CA SER A 20 -0.32 -6.92 5.19
C SER A 20 0.42 -7.09 3.86
N LEU A 21 -0.33 -7.19 2.76
CA LEU A 21 0.22 -7.29 1.41
C LEU A 21 1.05 -6.05 1.04
N ALA A 22 0.60 -4.85 1.44
CA ALA A 22 1.36 -3.63 1.22
C ALA A 22 2.72 -3.68 1.89
N ASN A 23 2.77 -4.07 3.18
CA ASN A 23 4.04 -4.26 3.90
C ASN A 23 4.92 -5.31 3.23
N THR A 24 4.36 -6.43 2.77
CA THR A 24 5.12 -7.45 2.04
C THR A 24 5.74 -6.90 0.75
N ILE A 25 5.03 -6.05 0.01
CA ILE A 25 5.50 -5.49 -1.26
C ILE A 25 6.62 -4.46 -1.05
N VAL A 26 6.56 -3.63 0.00
CA VAL A 26 7.51 -2.51 0.19
C VAL A 26 8.79 -2.90 0.93
N ASN A 27 8.78 -4.02 1.66
CA ASN A 27 9.98 -4.49 2.35
C ASN A 27 10.97 -5.11 1.36
N ASP A 28 12.26 -4.92 1.61
CA ASP A 28 13.34 -5.53 0.84
C ASP A 28 13.34 -7.06 1.03
N GLU A 29 13.80 -7.80 0.03
CA GLU A 29 13.87 -9.26 0.09
C GLU A 29 14.68 -9.76 1.30
N LYS A 30 15.72 -9.01 1.71
CA LYS A 30 16.55 -9.32 2.89
C LYS A 30 15.79 -9.30 4.21
N CYS A 31 14.67 -8.59 4.28
CA CYS A 31 13.80 -8.60 5.46
C CYS A 31 13.20 -9.99 5.72
N PHE A 32 13.19 -10.88 4.72
CA PHE A 32 12.64 -12.24 4.81
C PHE A 32 13.72 -13.32 4.97
N GLU A 33 15.01 -12.93 5.02
CA GLU A 33 16.12 -13.83 5.32
C GLU A 33 16.26 -14.05 6.84
N GLU A 34 17.05 -15.07 7.24
CA GLU A 34 17.32 -15.33 8.65
C GLU A 34 18.03 -14.12 9.30
N GLY A 35 17.43 -13.57 10.36
CA GLY A 35 17.93 -12.36 11.02
C GLY A 35 17.53 -11.04 10.35
N GLY A 36 16.71 -11.08 9.29
CA GLY A 36 16.10 -9.90 8.69
C GLY A 36 15.11 -9.21 9.63
N GLU A 37 15.01 -7.88 9.51
CA GLU A 37 14.07 -7.06 10.28
C GLU A 37 12.92 -6.58 9.38
N PHE A 38 11.69 -6.94 9.74
CA PHE A 38 10.50 -6.53 9.01
C PHE A 38 10.01 -5.15 9.46
N ASN A 39 9.84 -4.23 8.51
CA ASN A 39 9.35 -2.89 8.79
C ASN A 39 7.84 -2.81 8.55
N GLU A 40 7.06 -2.62 9.62
CA GLU A 40 5.63 -2.34 9.51
C GLU A 40 5.41 -0.87 9.12
N ILE A 41 5.16 -0.62 7.83
CA ILE A 41 4.90 0.72 7.28
C ILE A 41 3.39 1.02 7.26
N PHE A 42 2.60 0.03 6.85
CA PHE A 42 1.14 0.08 6.79
C PHE A 42 0.58 -0.58 8.05
N LYS A 43 -0.02 0.22 8.93
CA LYS A 43 -0.58 -0.31 10.17
C LYS A 43 -1.77 -1.22 9.88
N GLU A 44 -1.69 -2.45 10.40
CA GLU A 44 -2.86 -3.31 10.51
C GLU A 44 -3.77 -2.78 11.62
N SER A 45 -5.09 -2.82 11.42
CA SER A 45 -6.02 -2.44 12.50
C SER A 45 -6.55 -3.68 13.21
N ASP A 46 -6.49 -3.65 14.54
CA ASP A 46 -7.15 -4.64 15.38
C ASP A 46 -8.66 -4.64 15.11
N LYS A 47 -9.20 -5.86 14.99
CA LYS A 47 -10.50 -6.26 14.43
C LYS A 47 -11.80 -5.64 15.01
N SER A 48 -11.77 -4.54 15.77
CA SER A 48 -12.98 -4.02 16.43
C SER A 48 -13.20 -2.50 16.36
N LEU A 49 -12.22 -1.70 15.93
CA LEU A 49 -12.41 -0.27 15.66
C LEU A 49 -11.49 0.13 14.51
N SER A 50 -12.04 0.22 13.29
CA SER A 50 -11.31 0.72 12.13
C SER A 50 -10.81 2.14 12.38
N GLN A 51 -9.49 2.26 12.58
CA GLN A 51 -8.80 3.54 12.73
C GLN A 51 -8.20 4.02 11.40
N THR A 52 -8.34 3.27 10.31
CA THR A 52 -7.94 3.73 8.98
C THR A 52 -9.04 4.65 8.43
N LYS A 53 -9.15 5.87 8.99
CA LYS A 53 -10.04 6.92 8.46
C LYS A 53 -9.41 7.69 7.29
N LYS A 54 -8.19 7.31 6.88
CA LYS A 54 -7.36 7.97 5.87
C LYS A 54 -6.51 6.94 5.14
N ILE A 55 -6.22 7.21 3.87
CA ILE A 55 -5.26 6.45 3.06
C ILE A 55 -3.87 6.44 3.71
N GLN A 56 -3.19 5.29 3.62
CA GLN A 56 -1.75 5.16 3.88
C GLN A 56 -1.04 4.98 2.53
N GLU A 57 0.14 5.56 2.35
CA GLU A 57 0.92 5.42 1.10
C GLU A 57 2.42 5.39 1.39
N GLU A 58 3.16 4.70 0.52
CA GLU A 58 4.62 4.62 0.58
C GLU A 58 5.21 4.70 -0.84
N ILE A 59 6.36 5.35 -0.99
CA ILE A 59 7.07 5.49 -2.27
C ILE A 59 8.38 4.73 -2.19
N PHE A 60 8.60 3.82 -3.13
CA PHE A 60 9.78 2.97 -3.16
C PHE A 60 10.27 2.79 -4.59
N ASN A 61 11.55 2.45 -4.75
CA ASN A 61 12.16 2.23 -6.05
C ASN A 61 12.41 0.73 -6.26
N ILE A 62 12.14 0.26 -7.47
CA ILE A 62 12.52 -1.09 -7.89
C ILE A 62 13.48 -0.96 -9.07
N ASP A 63 14.66 -1.53 -8.93
CA ASP A 63 15.62 -1.65 -10.01
C ASP A 63 15.29 -2.88 -10.86
N ARG A 64 15.08 -2.65 -12.16
CA ARG A 64 14.83 -3.72 -13.14
C ARG A 64 15.93 -3.75 -14.19
N LYS A 65 16.33 -4.96 -14.60
CA LYS A 65 17.30 -5.13 -15.68
C LYS A 65 16.57 -5.29 -17.01
N VAL A 66 16.70 -4.30 -17.90
CA VAL A 66 16.10 -4.30 -19.24
C VAL A 66 17.22 -4.18 -20.27
N ASN A 67 17.34 -5.15 -21.17
CA ASN A 67 18.38 -5.17 -22.22
C ASN A 67 19.81 -4.95 -21.70
N GLY A 68 20.13 -5.52 -20.53
CA GLY A 68 21.44 -5.38 -19.90
C GLY A 68 21.69 -4.07 -19.14
N LYS A 69 20.76 -3.12 -19.18
CA LYS A 69 20.80 -1.86 -18.40
C LYS A 69 19.92 -1.97 -17.17
N VAL A 70 20.34 -1.33 -16.07
CA VAL A 70 19.51 -1.17 -14.88
C VAL A 70 18.68 0.09 -15.05
N GLU A 71 17.36 -0.05 -14.94
CA GLU A 71 16.42 1.05 -14.89
C GLU A 71 15.77 1.04 -13.51
N SER A 72 15.79 2.18 -12.81
CA SER A 72 15.07 2.34 -11.55
C SER A 72 13.65 2.83 -11.85
N VAL A 73 12.65 2.15 -11.32
CA VAL A 73 11.24 2.53 -11.45
C VAL A 73 10.70 2.91 -10.09
N LYS A 74 10.20 4.14 -9.98
CA LYS A 74 9.55 4.64 -8.76
C LYS A 74 8.10 4.18 -8.72
N TYR A 75 7.73 3.48 -7.67
CA TYR A 75 6.36 3.06 -7.37
C TYR A 75 5.81 3.82 -6.17
N ARG A 76 4.49 3.98 -6.15
CA ARG A 76 3.74 4.38 -4.96
C ARG A 76 2.70 3.32 -4.69
N ILE A 77 2.72 2.72 -3.51
CA ILE A 77 1.64 1.85 -3.06
C ILE A 77 0.69 2.65 -2.18
N ILE A 78 -0.62 2.44 -2.37
CA ILE A 78 -1.69 3.19 -1.72
C ILE A 78 -2.63 2.18 -1.07
N ASP A 79 -2.58 2.07 0.25
CA ASP A 79 -3.50 1.25 1.04
C ASP A 79 -4.75 2.06 1.39
N THR A 80 -5.92 1.46 1.13
CA THR A 80 -7.20 2.13 1.26
C THR A 80 -8.08 1.50 2.34
N VAL A 81 -9.07 2.27 2.77
CA VAL A 81 -10.13 1.78 3.65
C VAL A 81 -10.85 0.60 3.00
N GLY A 82 -11.18 -0.43 3.78
CA GLY A 82 -11.83 -1.61 3.25
C GLY A 82 -13.31 -1.38 2.90
N ILE A 83 -13.78 -2.07 1.87
CA ILE A 83 -15.21 -2.10 1.53
C ILE A 83 -15.96 -2.96 2.55
N GLY A 84 -17.10 -2.46 3.05
CA GLY A 84 -17.88 -3.15 4.08
C GLY A 84 -17.35 -2.92 5.49
N ASP A 85 -16.57 -1.86 5.70
CA ASP A 85 -16.20 -1.38 7.03
C ASP A 85 -17.44 -1.01 7.84
N THR A 86 -17.59 -1.59 9.03
CA THR A 86 -18.77 -1.39 9.89
C THR A 86 -18.76 -0.05 10.63
N SER A 87 -17.63 0.67 10.62
CA SER A 87 -17.47 1.96 11.29
C SER A 87 -17.68 3.16 10.36
N LEU A 88 -17.75 2.95 9.04
CA LEU A 88 -17.85 4.00 8.03
C LEU A 88 -19.08 3.81 7.14
N SER A 89 -19.65 4.92 6.66
CA SER A 89 -20.68 4.84 5.62
C SER A 89 -20.06 4.40 4.28
N GLN A 90 -20.84 3.72 3.44
CA GLN A 90 -20.41 3.35 2.08
C GLN A 90 -19.95 4.56 1.27
N ARG A 91 -20.60 5.73 1.44
CA ARG A 91 -20.21 6.97 0.78
C ARG A 91 -18.82 7.43 1.25
N THR A 92 -18.53 7.35 2.54
CA THR A 92 -17.21 7.71 3.08
C THR A 92 -16.13 6.79 2.52
N VAL A 93 -16.38 5.47 2.48
CA VAL A 93 -15.48 4.49 1.87
C VAL A 93 -15.17 4.86 0.41
N LEU A 94 -16.20 5.14 -0.39
CA LEU A 94 -16.02 5.56 -1.79
C LEU A 94 -15.23 6.86 -1.93
N VAL A 95 -15.49 7.86 -1.07
CA VAL A 95 -14.76 9.13 -1.08
C VAL A 95 -13.29 8.93 -0.74
N GLU A 96 -12.96 8.10 0.26
CA GLU A 96 -11.56 7.80 0.58
C GLU A 96 -10.86 7.07 -0.56
N ILE A 97 -11.46 6.03 -1.15
CA ILE A 97 -10.88 5.34 -2.31
C ILE A 97 -10.63 6.33 -3.46
N ALA A 98 -11.59 7.23 -3.74
CA ALA A 98 -11.45 8.23 -4.78
C ALA A 98 -10.31 9.23 -4.54
N LYS A 99 -9.94 9.52 -3.28
CA LYS A 99 -8.75 10.33 -2.97
C LYS A 99 -7.46 9.61 -3.38
N GLY A 100 -7.41 8.29 -3.27
CA GLY A 100 -6.26 7.48 -3.67
C GLY A 100 -6.02 7.55 -5.18
N CYS A 101 -7.09 7.61 -5.97
CA CYS A 101 -7.00 7.77 -7.42
C CYS A 101 -6.49 9.15 -7.89
N LYS A 102 -6.39 10.15 -6.99
CA LYS A 102 -5.92 11.51 -7.31
C LYS A 102 -4.43 11.72 -6.99
N LYS A 103 -3.70 10.66 -6.64
CA LYS A 103 -2.29 10.71 -6.23
C LYS A 103 -1.33 10.70 -7.40
#